data_AF-A0A3P3VXC1-F1
#
_entry.id   AF-A0A3P3VXC1-F1
#
_cell.length_a   1.000
_cell.length_b   1.000
_cell.length_c   1.000
_cell.angle_alpha   90.00
_cell.angle_beta   90.00
_cell.angle_gamma   90.00
#
_symmetry.space_group_name_H-M   'P 1'
#
loop_
_entity.id
_entity.type
_entity.pdbx_description
1 polymer ?
#
loop_
_entity_poly.entity_id
_entity_poly.type
_entity_poly.pdbx_seq_one_letter_code
_entity_poly.pdbx_strand_id
1 'polypeptide(L)'
;MKYIDKDTTPNCKVEKKKFEWGESYNYYTPIFSIKNFSKSNLKNSIIIFGENNFKKQLLLIYNAIINHDEFEKLKNYKYEEIKRTSILELINYYFKKNETLISP
;
A
#
# COMPACT_ATOMS: atom_id res chain seq x y z
N MET A 1 24.53 -11.06 6.66
CA MET A 1 23.67 -11.80 5.72
C MET A 1 22.53 -10.88 5.31
N LYS A 2 22.26 -10.77 4.01
CA LYS A 2 21.22 -9.91 3.45
C LYS A 2 20.39 -10.76 2.50
N TYR A 3 19.08 -10.75 2.67
CA TYR A 3 18.15 -11.46 1.80
C TYR A 3 16.87 -10.65 1.61
N ILE A 4 16.06 -11.06 0.64
CA ILE A 4 14.72 -10.49 0.42
C ILE A 4 13.73 -11.53 0.94
N ASP A 5 13.03 -11.18 2.00
CA ASP A 5 11.85 -11.89 2.46
C ASP A 5 10.70 -11.59 1.49
N LYS A 6 10.16 -12.65 0.88
CA LYS A 6 9.04 -12.61 -0.06
C LYS A 6 7.76 -13.22 0.53
N ASP A 7 7.84 -13.74 1.74
CA ASP A 7 6.70 -14.34 2.42
C ASP A 7 5.87 -13.25 3.13
N THR A 8 6.47 -12.07 3.34
CA THR A 8 5.78 -10.87 3.83
C THR A 8 5.35 -9.96 2.68
N THR A 9 4.22 -9.29 2.85
CA THR A 9 3.72 -8.25 1.93
C THR A 9 3.65 -6.92 2.68
N PRO A 10 4.41 -5.88 2.29
CA PRO A 10 5.37 -5.82 1.18
C PRO A 10 6.58 -6.75 1.39
N ASN A 11 7.21 -7.17 0.28
CA ASN A 11 8.50 -7.85 0.35
C ASN A 11 9.47 -7.01 1.17
N CYS A 12 10.27 -7.63 2.04
CA CYS A 12 11.19 -6.92 2.92
C CYS A 12 12.63 -7.29 2.61
N LYS A 13 13.49 -6.28 2.46
CA LYS A 13 14.94 -6.46 2.52
C LYS A 13 15.31 -6.64 3.99
N VAL A 14 15.86 -7.79 4.35
CA VAL A 14 16.29 -8.10 5.72
C VAL A 14 17.80 -8.03 5.81
N GLU A 15 18.30 -7.20 6.74
CA GLU A 15 19.73 -7.05 7.02
C GLU A 15 20.01 -7.40 8.48
N LYS A 16 20.85 -8.42 8.71
CA LYS A 16 21.32 -8.74 10.06
C LYS A 16 22.41 -7.75 10.48
N LYS A 17 22.14 -6.96 11.51
CA LYS A 17 23.06 -5.99 12.13
C LYS A 17 23.40 -6.44 13.55
N LYS A 18 24.35 -5.74 14.18
CA LYS A 18 24.71 -5.92 15.59
C LYS A 18 24.64 -4.58 16.31
N PHE A 19 24.17 -4.61 17.54
CA PHE A 19 24.29 -3.49 18.46
C PHE A 19 25.75 -3.34 18.91
N GLU A 20 26.09 -2.19 19.48
CA GLU A 20 27.44 -1.91 19.99
C GLU A 20 27.84 -2.89 21.11
N TRP A 21 26.87 -3.40 21.88
CA TRP A 21 27.06 -4.44 22.89
C TRP A 21 27.06 -5.88 22.33
N GLY A 22 27.09 -6.05 20.99
CA GLY A 22 27.33 -7.33 20.32
C GLY A 22 26.09 -8.17 19.98
N GLU A 23 24.93 -7.85 20.55
CA GLU A 23 23.67 -8.55 20.25
C GLU A 23 23.23 -8.34 18.81
N SER A 24 22.75 -9.40 18.15
CA SER A 24 22.33 -9.35 16.75
C SER A 24 20.85 -9.01 16.61
N TYR A 25 20.50 -8.17 15.63
CA TYR A 25 19.12 -7.85 15.29
C TYR A 25 18.90 -7.84 13.78
N ASN A 26 17.63 -8.01 13.38
CA ASN A 26 17.21 -7.90 11.99
C ASN A 26 16.66 -6.50 11.72
N TYR A 27 17.21 -5.83 10.71
CA TYR A 27 16.67 -4.58 10.18
C TYR A 27 15.84 -4.89 8.94
N TYR A 28 14.56 -4.56 8.98
CA TYR A 28 13.61 -4.79 7.88
C TYR A 28 13.38 -3.49 7.12
N THR A 29 13.57 -3.51 5.81
CA THR A 29 13.25 -2.38 4.91
C THR A 29 12.24 -2.84 3.88
N PRO A 30 11.02 -2.27 3.84
CA PRO A 30 10.02 -2.66 2.85
C PRO A 30 10.47 -2.28 1.44
N ILE A 31 10.18 -3.16 0.48
CA ILE A 31 10.47 -2.99 -0.94
C ILE A 31 9.14 -2.86 -1.68
N PHE A 32 8.82 -1.65 -2.09
CA PHE A 32 7.64 -1.37 -2.89
C PHE A 32 7.95 -1.62 -4.36
N SER A 33 7.40 -2.69 -4.93
CA SER A 33 7.44 -2.91 -6.37
C SER A 33 6.21 -2.27 -7.00
N ILE A 34 6.41 -1.34 -7.93
CA ILE A 34 5.34 -0.72 -8.70
C ILE A 34 5.56 -1.13 -10.15
N LYS A 35 4.62 -1.89 -10.71
CA LYS A 35 4.56 -2.17 -12.14
C LYS A 35 3.35 -1.44 -12.71
N ASN A 36 3.56 -0.70 -13.78
CA ASN A 36 2.55 0.04 -14.55
C ASN A 36 1.86 1.17 -13.78
N PHE A 37 2.39 2.39 -13.95
CA PHE A 37 1.72 3.61 -13.49
C PHE A 37 0.55 3.97 -14.40
N SER A 38 -0.58 4.27 -13.79
CA SER A 38 -1.67 5.04 -14.37
C SER A 38 -1.28 6.51 -14.52
N LYS A 39 -2.00 7.25 -15.37
CA LYS A 39 -1.91 8.72 -15.44
C LYS A 39 -2.51 9.42 -14.19
N SER A 40 -3.31 8.71 -13.39
CA SER A 40 -3.90 9.25 -12.15
C SER A 40 -3.04 8.90 -10.94
N ASN A 41 -2.67 9.90 -10.13
CA ASN A 41 -1.90 9.66 -8.92
C ASN A 41 -2.75 8.92 -7.89
N LEU A 42 -4.06 9.19 -7.83
CA LEU A 42 -4.94 8.46 -6.92
C LEU A 42 -4.96 6.96 -7.24
N LYS A 43 -5.07 6.60 -8.53
CA LYS A 43 -4.99 5.18 -8.95
C LYS A 43 -3.64 4.57 -8.62
N ASN A 44 -2.55 5.31 -8.82
CA ASN A 44 -1.21 4.85 -8.47
C ASN A 44 -1.07 4.59 -6.97
N SER A 45 -1.59 5.49 -6.12
CA SER A 45 -1.61 5.29 -4.68
C SER A 45 -2.42 4.06 -4.27
N ILE A 46 -3.60 3.84 -4.88
CA ILE A 46 -4.40 2.63 -4.63
C ILE A 46 -3.64 1.37 -5.02
N ILE A 47 -2.96 1.36 -6.18
CA ILE A 47 -2.13 0.23 -6.62
C ILE A 47 -1.00 -0.02 -5.61
N ILE A 48 -0.32 1.04 -5.16
CA ILE A 48 0.75 0.93 -4.16
C ILE A 48 0.19 0.36 -2.85
N PHE A 49 -0.92 0.87 -2.35
CA PHE A 49 -1.50 0.36 -1.09
C PHE A 49 -2.00 -1.08 -1.25
N GLY A 50 -2.59 -1.41 -2.39
CA GLY A 50 -3.09 -2.72 -2.73
C GLY A 50 -2.02 -3.79 -2.85
N GLU A 51 -0.98 -3.55 -3.67
CA GLU A 51 0.12 -4.51 -3.85
C GLU A 51 0.91 -4.75 -2.56
N ASN A 52 0.86 -3.82 -1.60
CA ASN A 52 1.60 -3.89 -0.35
C ASN A 52 0.71 -4.11 0.89
N ASN A 53 -0.53 -4.57 0.67
CA ASN A 53 -1.49 -4.94 1.71
C ASN A 53 -1.78 -3.87 2.79
N PHE A 54 -1.76 -2.59 2.42
CA PHE A 54 -2.13 -1.48 3.30
C PHE A 54 -3.66 -1.31 3.39
N LYS A 55 -4.34 -2.28 4.02
CA LYS A 55 -5.81 -2.34 4.11
C LYS A 55 -6.44 -1.08 4.72
N LYS A 56 -5.82 -0.52 5.78
CA LYS A 56 -6.33 0.68 6.46
C LYS A 56 -6.36 1.90 5.53
N GLN A 57 -5.28 2.11 4.77
CA GLN A 57 -5.15 3.21 3.82
C GLN A 57 -6.14 3.07 2.67
N LEU A 58 -6.33 1.85 2.15
CA LEU A 58 -7.36 1.57 1.16
C LEU A 58 -8.78 1.83 1.70
N LEU A 59 -9.05 1.45 2.95
CA LEU A 59 -10.35 1.68 3.58
C LEU A 59 -10.65 3.17 3.79
N LEU A 60 -9.64 3.98 4.12
CA LEU A 60 -9.80 5.44 4.22
C LEU A 60 -10.19 6.05 2.87
N ILE A 61 -9.55 5.61 1.78
CA ILE A 61 -9.89 6.06 0.43
C ILE A 61 -11.29 5.57 0.05
N TYR A 62 -11.59 4.29 0.28
CA TYR A 62 -12.91 3.71 0.03
C TYR A 62 -14.02 4.52 0.72
N ASN A 63 -13.85 4.80 2.01
CA ASN A 63 -14.81 5.56 2.81
C ASN A 63 -14.95 7.01 2.33
N ALA A 64 -13.86 7.65 1.89
CA ALA A 64 -13.94 8.98 1.30
C ALA A 64 -14.77 8.96 0.00
N ILE A 65 -14.56 7.96 -0.86
CA ILE A 65 -15.26 7.86 -2.16
C ILE A 65 -16.74 7.48 -1.99
N ILE A 66 -17.06 6.55 -1.09
CA ILE A 66 -18.45 6.09 -0.89
C ILE A 66 -19.31 7.15 -0.20
N ASN A 67 -18.72 7.96 0.68
CA ASN A 67 -19.42 9.05 1.37
C ASN A 67 -19.42 10.35 0.56
N HIS A 68 -18.84 10.36 -0.64
CA HIS A 68 -18.69 11.56 -1.48
C HIS A 68 -17.84 12.69 -0.85
N ASP A 69 -16.95 12.34 0.08
CA ASP A 69 -16.08 13.25 0.83
C ASP A 69 -14.68 13.41 0.20
N GLU A 70 -14.46 12.90 -1.02
CA GLU A 70 -13.12 12.85 -1.61
C GLU A 70 -12.46 14.23 -1.75
N PHE A 71 -13.22 15.29 -2.04
CA PHE A 71 -12.65 16.64 -2.16
C PHE A 71 -12.17 17.21 -0.82
N GLU A 72 -12.75 16.76 0.30
CA GLU A 72 -12.37 17.19 1.64
C GLU A 72 -11.24 16.33 2.22
N LYS A 73 -11.35 15.00 2.05
CA LYS A 73 -10.46 14.01 2.68
C LYS A 73 -9.26 13.65 1.82
N LEU A 74 -9.38 13.70 0.49
CA LEU A 74 -8.32 13.35 -0.47
C LEU A 74 -7.69 14.62 -1.07
N LYS A 75 -7.26 15.55 -0.21
CA LYS A 75 -6.79 16.90 -0.61
C LYS A 75 -5.65 16.89 -1.64
N ASN A 76 -4.79 15.88 -1.60
CA ASN A 76 -3.65 15.73 -2.51
C ASN A 76 -4.07 15.36 -3.96
N TYR A 77 -5.34 15.07 -4.19
CA TYR A 77 -5.88 14.63 -5.49
C TYR A 77 -6.99 15.56 -6.01
N LYS A 78 -7.17 16.75 -5.42
CA LYS A 78 -8.27 17.70 -5.70
C LYS A 78 -8.43 18.09 -7.18
N TYR A 79 -7.36 18.01 -7.95
CA TYR A 79 -7.34 18.40 -9.37
C TYR A 79 -7.49 17.20 -10.32
N GLU A 80 -7.65 15.99 -9.79
CA GLU A 80 -7.85 14.79 -10.61
C GLU A 80 -9.33 14.52 -10.86
N GLU A 81 -9.64 14.03 -12.06
CA GLU A 81 -10.96 13.50 -12.36
C GLU A 81 -11.15 12.15 -11.66
N ILE A 82 -12.01 12.12 -10.64
CA ILE A 82 -12.27 10.90 -9.86
C ILE A 82 -13.46 10.15 -10.44
N LYS A 83 -13.17 9.12 -11.24
CA LYS A 83 -14.17 8.15 -11.70
C LYS A 83 -14.47 7.13 -10.59
N ARG A 84 -15.41 7.49 -9.70
CA ARG A 84 -15.75 6.76 -8.46
C ARG A 84 -15.92 5.25 -8.66
N THR A 85 -16.72 4.84 -9.65
CA THR A 85 -16.96 3.41 -9.95
C THR A 85 -15.66 2.66 -10.19
N SER A 86 -14.80 3.17 -11.08
CA SER A 86 -13.50 2.54 -11.39
C SER A 86 -12.54 2.51 -10.19
N ILE A 87 -12.63 3.49 -9.30
CA ILE A 87 -11.81 3.57 -8.08
C ILE A 87 -12.29 2.51 -7.08
N LEU A 88 -13.60 2.42 -6.85
CA LEU A 88 -14.19 1.44 -5.94
C LEU A 88 -13.94 0.01 -6.42
N GLU A 89 -14.09 -0.26 -7.72
CA GLU A 89 -13.74 -1.55 -8.33
C GLU A 89 -12.28 -1.93 -8.07
N LEU A 90 -11.36 -0.99 -8.26
CA LEU A 90 -9.93 -1.22 -8.03
C LEU A 90 -9.63 -1.50 -6.55
N ILE A 91 -10.23 -0.75 -5.63
CA ILE A 91 -10.06 -0.97 -4.19
C ILE A 91 -10.63 -2.34 -3.79
N ASN A 92 -11.83 -2.69 -4.25
CA ASN A 92 -12.47 -3.97 -3.97
C ASN A 92 -11.68 -5.15 -4.51
N TYR A 93 -11.08 -5.02 -5.69
CA TYR A 93 -10.14 -6.01 -6.21
C TYR A 93 -9.00 -6.28 -5.22
N TYR A 94 -8.39 -5.22 -4.65
CA TYR A 94 -7.31 -5.38 -3.69
C TYR A 94 -7.75 -5.91 -2.33
N PHE A 95 -8.94 -5.54 -1.84
CA PHE A 95 -9.50 -6.16 -0.64
C PHE A 95 -9.68 -7.66 -0.79
N LYS A 96 -10.20 -8.11 -1.94
CA LYS A 96 -10.35 -9.53 -2.24
C LYS A 96 -9.01 -10.23 -2.41
N LYS A 97 -8.08 -9.64 -3.17
CA LYS A 97 -6.73 -10.19 -3.37
C LYS A 97 -5.99 -10.42 -2.05
N ASN A 98 -6.19 -9.52 -1.08
CA ASN A 98 -5.48 -9.53 0.19
C ASN A 98 -6.30 -10.09 1.36
N GLU A 99 -7.47 -10.68 1.12
CA GLU A 99 -8.42 -11.06 2.17
C GLU A 99 -7.77 -11.91 3.27
N THR A 100 -7.00 -12.93 2.87
CA THR A 100 -6.31 -13.88 3.75
C THR A 100 -4.96 -13.38 4.29
N LEU A 101 -4.46 -12.23 3.82
CA LEU A 101 -3.17 -11.70 4.20
C LEU A 101 -3.27 -10.79 5.43
N ILE A 102 -2.36 -10.95 6.38
CA ILE A 102 -2.23 -10.05 7.53
C ILE A 102 -1.63 -8.74 7.04
N SER A 103 -2.32 -7.62 7.28
CA SER A 103 -1.83 -6.29 6.91
C SER A 103 -0.84 -5.76 7.96
N PRO A 104 0.15 -4.94 7.56
CA PRO A 104 0.99 -4.17 8.47
C PRO A 104 0.20 -3.21 9.38
#